data_AF-A0A091SN37-F1
#
_entry.id   AF-A0A091SN37-F1
#
_cell.length_a   1.000
_cell.length_b   1.000
_cell.length_c   1.000
_cell.angle_alpha   90.00
_cell.angle_beta   90.00
_cell.angle_gamma   90.00
#
_symmetry.space_group_name_H-M   'P 1'
#
loop_
_entity.id
_entity.type
_entity.pdbx_description
1 polymer ?
#
loop_
_entity_poly.entity_id
_entity_poly.type
_entity_poly.pdbx_seq_one_letter_code
_entity_poly.pdbx_strand_id
1 'polypeptide(L)'
;SLLCVFQLLACPDISGWGDRILNLIPRYLKSECRVMHHLVLRGLITLCRRPFMAKRMQFLLQSLIELLQDAEGEVLRMTLSVISKVLLATDIPTANPIALQLAEKLWPLFDNKANDVQLLSIHLFGDVTEFVVKVGKQPLKTHIHQSLLPLFYHLHDE
;
A
#
# COMPACT_ATOMS: atom_id res chain seq x y z
N SER A 1 -15.58 14.67 13.56
CA SER A 1 -14.83 13.40 13.60
C SER A 1 -13.61 13.50 12.67
N LEU A 2 -12.56 12.71 12.86
CA LEU A 2 -11.38 12.69 11.95
C LEU A 2 -11.78 12.51 10.48
N LEU A 3 -12.82 11.71 10.21
CA LEU A 3 -13.44 11.56 8.90
C LEU A 3 -13.88 12.89 8.27
N CYS A 4 -14.48 13.81 9.03
CA CYS A 4 -14.87 15.13 8.52
C CYS A 4 -13.65 15.97 8.11
N VAL A 5 -12.53 15.83 8.82
CA VAL A 5 -11.28 16.53 8.47
C VAL A 5 -10.79 16.04 7.11
N PHE A 6 -10.79 14.72 6.86
CA PHE A 6 -10.41 14.17 5.56
C PHE A 6 -11.35 14.56 4.43
N GLN A 7 -12.66 14.65 4.70
CA GLN A 7 -13.63 15.15 3.72
C GLN A 7 -13.37 16.61 3.36
N LEU A 8 -13.02 17.45 4.34
CA LEU A 8 -12.64 18.85 4.10
C LEU A 8 -11.33 18.97 3.32
N LEU A 9 -10.33 18.12 3.62
CA LEU A 9 -9.07 18.10 2.87
C LEU A 9 -9.22 17.72 1.39
N ALA A 10 -10.34 17.09 1.04
CA ALA A 10 -10.69 16.88 -0.35
C ALA A 10 -11.14 18.19 -1.05
N CYS A 11 -11.33 19.32 -0.37
CA CYS A 11 -11.69 20.57 -1.04
C CYS A 11 -10.46 21.23 -1.72
N PRO A 12 -10.55 21.65 -3.00
CA PRO A 12 -9.43 22.27 -3.72
C PRO A 12 -8.88 23.54 -3.05
N ASP A 13 -9.75 24.31 -2.38
CA ASP A 13 -9.42 25.62 -1.79
C ASP A 13 -8.63 25.52 -0.47
N ILE A 14 -8.42 24.32 0.06
CA ILE A 14 -7.82 24.07 1.38
C ILE A 14 -6.35 23.60 1.26
N SER A 15 -5.73 23.84 0.10
CA SER A 15 -4.42 23.31 -0.32
C SER A 15 -3.27 23.53 0.68
N GLY A 16 -3.31 24.60 1.48
CA GLY A 16 -2.30 24.87 2.53
C GLY A 16 -2.46 24.07 3.83
N TRP A 17 -3.67 23.61 4.15
CA TRP A 17 -3.92 22.79 5.35
C TRP A 17 -3.75 21.30 5.05
N GLY A 18 -3.97 20.90 3.79
CA GLY A 18 -3.74 19.55 3.27
C GLY A 18 -2.40 18.97 3.71
N ASP A 19 -1.30 19.65 3.38
CA ASP A 19 0.04 19.15 3.71
C ASP A 19 0.30 19.08 5.21
N ARG A 20 -0.17 20.08 5.97
CA ARG A 20 0.01 20.09 7.42
C ARG A 20 -0.66 18.90 8.08
N ILE A 21 -1.88 18.56 7.65
CA ILE A 21 -2.60 17.41 8.19
C ILE A 21 -2.00 16.10 7.68
N LEU A 22 -1.62 16.01 6.40
CA LEU A 22 -0.94 14.84 5.85
C LEU A 22 0.37 14.55 6.59
N ASN A 23 1.10 15.57 7.04
CA ASN A 23 2.32 15.41 7.84
C ASN A 23 2.09 14.84 9.25
N LEU A 24 0.86 14.86 9.76
CA LEU A 24 0.52 14.22 11.03
C LEU A 24 0.21 12.73 10.87
N ILE A 25 -0.12 12.28 9.65
CA ILE A 25 -0.54 10.91 9.37
C ILE A 25 0.49 9.86 9.80
N PRO A 26 1.80 10.01 9.55
CA PRO A 26 2.79 9.05 10.02
C PRO A 26 2.73 8.81 11.53
N ARG A 27 2.43 9.86 12.31
CA ARG A 27 2.30 9.74 13.78
C ARG A 27 1.08 8.92 14.16
N TYR A 28 -0.04 9.11 13.46
CA TYR A 28 -1.25 8.35 13.74
C TYR A 28 -1.20 6.90 13.24
N LEU A 29 -0.45 6.61 12.17
CA LEU A 29 -0.17 5.25 11.71
C LEU A 29 0.79 4.47 12.64
N LYS A 30 1.54 5.18 13.50
CA LYS A 30 2.42 4.60 14.53
C LYS A 30 1.77 4.52 15.91
N SER A 31 0.47 4.81 16.01
CA SER A 31 -0.25 4.77 17.27
C SER A 31 -0.55 3.33 17.67
N GLU A 32 -0.53 3.00 18.96
CA GLU A 32 -1.02 1.69 19.42
C GLU A 32 -2.55 1.55 19.32
N CYS A 33 -3.26 2.63 18.97
CA CYS A 33 -4.71 2.66 18.90
C CYS A 33 -5.23 2.10 17.57
N ARG A 34 -5.77 0.88 17.58
CA ARG A 34 -6.40 0.25 16.40
C ARG A 34 -7.55 1.08 15.81
N VAL A 35 -8.32 1.78 16.66
CA VAL A 35 -9.39 2.69 16.21
C VAL A 35 -8.80 3.86 15.41
N MET A 36 -7.65 4.39 15.84
CA MET A 36 -6.94 5.45 15.12
C MET A 36 -6.48 4.97 13.75
N HIS A 37 -5.87 3.78 13.66
CA HIS A 37 -5.49 3.18 12.37
C HIS A 37 -6.68 3.11 11.42
N HIS A 38 -7.81 2.57 11.89
CA HIS A 38 -9.00 2.43 11.06
C HIS A 38 -9.54 3.80 10.60
N LEU A 39 -9.61 4.80 11.48
CA LEU A 39 -10.10 6.14 11.13
C LEU A 39 -9.19 6.84 10.11
N VAL A 40 -7.88 6.78 10.33
CA VAL A 40 -6.89 7.36 9.43
C VAL A 40 -6.96 6.69 8.08
N LEU A 41 -6.90 5.36 8.03
CA LEU A 41 -6.94 4.59 6.78
C LEU A 41 -8.23 4.84 6.00
N ARG A 42 -9.40 4.92 6.65
CA ARG A 42 -10.64 5.32 5.96
C ARG A 42 -10.56 6.72 5.36
N GLY A 43 -9.93 7.66 6.07
CA GLY A 43 -9.62 8.99 5.58
C GLY A 43 -8.73 8.97 4.34
N LEU A 44 -7.62 8.23 4.41
CA LEU A 44 -6.65 8.06 3.33
C LEU A 44 -7.29 7.43 2.09
N ILE A 45 -8.10 6.38 2.24
CA ILE A 45 -8.87 5.76 1.14
C ILE A 45 -9.78 6.78 0.48
N THR A 46 -10.44 7.63 1.27
CA THR A 46 -11.33 8.67 0.75
C THR A 46 -10.56 9.71 -0.07
N LEU A 47 -9.39 10.15 0.42
CA LEU A 47 -8.51 11.07 -0.31
C LEU A 47 -7.96 10.45 -1.60
N CYS A 48 -7.55 9.17 -1.55
CA CYS A 48 -6.99 8.44 -2.68
C CYS A 48 -7.96 8.24 -3.85
N ARG A 49 -9.26 8.52 -3.69
CA ARG A 49 -10.22 8.58 -4.81
C ARG A 49 -9.83 9.63 -5.86
N ARG A 50 -8.99 10.60 -5.48
CA ARG A 50 -8.52 11.65 -6.38
C ARG A 50 -7.04 11.41 -6.70
N PRO A 51 -6.66 11.23 -7.98
CA PRO A 51 -5.28 10.90 -8.34
C PRO A 51 -4.23 11.88 -7.81
N PHE A 52 -4.52 13.18 -7.83
CA PHE A 52 -3.59 14.20 -7.33
C PHE A 52 -3.35 14.11 -5.81
N MET A 53 -4.34 13.67 -5.02
CA MET A 53 -4.19 13.45 -3.58
C MET A 53 -3.38 12.18 -3.31
N ALA A 54 -3.67 11.10 -4.04
CA ALA A 54 -2.89 9.87 -3.97
C ALA A 54 -1.41 10.12 -4.31
N LYS A 55 -1.11 10.93 -5.34
CA LYS A 55 0.26 11.32 -5.70
C LYS A 55 0.97 12.10 -4.58
N ARG A 56 0.27 13.00 -3.89
CA ARG A 56 0.83 13.75 -2.73
C ARG A 56 1.12 12.86 -1.52
N MET A 57 0.51 11.68 -1.45
CA MET A 57 0.66 10.75 -0.34
C MET A 57 1.83 9.79 -0.49
N GLN A 58 2.64 9.92 -1.55
CA GLN A 58 3.80 9.05 -1.80
C GLN A 58 4.77 8.98 -0.60
N PHE A 59 4.97 10.10 0.12
CA PHE A 59 5.85 10.14 1.29
C PHE A 59 5.35 9.26 2.46
N LEU A 60 4.08 8.84 2.44
CA LEU A 60 3.49 7.95 3.45
C LEU A 60 3.79 6.47 3.20
N LEU A 61 4.28 6.10 2.02
CA LEU A 61 4.50 4.70 1.64
C LEU A 61 5.33 3.94 2.69
N GLN A 62 6.41 4.55 3.19
CA GLN A 62 7.25 3.89 4.19
C GLN A 62 6.48 3.61 5.50
N SER A 63 5.70 4.57 5.99
CA SER A 63 4.91 4.37 7.22
C SER A 63 3.78 3.35 7.02
N LEU A 64 3.22 3.26 5.81
CA LEU A 64 2.23 2.23 5.47
C LEU A 64 2.86 0.84 5.38
N ILE A 65 4.06 0.72 4.82
CA ILE A 65 4.82 -0.55 4.77
C ILE A 65 5.22 -1.00 6.18
N GLU A 66 5.62 -0.07 7.06
CA GLU A 66 5.86 -0.35 8.47
C GLU A 66 4.59 -0.89 9.15
N LEU A 67 3.43 -0.28 8.88
CA LEU A 67 2.15 -0.73 9.45
C LEU A 67 1.75 -2.14 9.01
N LEU A 68 2.17 -2.61 7.82
CA LEU A 68 1.87 -3.97 7.36
C LEU A 68 2.45 -5.06 8.25
N GLN A 69 3.51 -4.78 9.05
CA GLN A 69 4.19 -5.79 9.84
C GLN A 69 3.27 -6.43 10.90
N ASP A 70 2.45 -5.61 11.56
CA ASP A 70 1.58 -6.02 12.66
C ASP A 70 0.09 -5.87 12.32
N ALA A 71 -0.23 -5.51 11.07
CA ALA A 71 -1.61 -5.29 10.65
C ALA A 71 -2.32 -6.61 10.33
N GLU A 72 -3.55 -6.74 10.85
CA GLU A 72 -4.42 -7.87 10.58
C GLU A 72 -5.83 -7.40 10.19
N GLY A 73 -6.59 -8.31 9.59
CA GLY A 73 -7.99 -8.11 9.23
C GLY A 73 -8.21 -6.83 8.42
N GLU A 74 -9.12 -5.99 8.90
CA GLU A 74 -9.52 -4.77 8.17
C GLU A 74 -8.41 -3.74 8.03
N VAL A 75 -7.54 -3.61 9.03
CA VAL A 75 -6.42 -2.66 8.99
C VAL A 75 -5.42 -3.08 7.91
N LEU A 76 -5.12 -4.38 7.81
CA LEU A 76 -4.26 -4.92 6.77
C LEU A 76 -4.84 -4.64 5.39
N ARG A 77 -6.11 -4.98 5.18
CA ARG A 77 -6.82 -4.76 3.91
C ARG A 77 -6.83 -3.30 3.50
N MET A 78 -7.17 -2.39 4.42
CA MET A 78 -7.19 -0.97 4.14
C MET A 78 -5.78 -0.43 3.83
N THR A 79 -4.76 -0.90 4.55
CA THR A 79 -3.37 -0.50 4.30
C THR A 79 -2.92 -0.90 2.90
N LEU A 80 -3.15 -2.15 2.49
CA LEU A 80 -2.87 -2.63 1.14
C LEU A 80 -3.60 -1.79 0.08
N SER A 81 -4.87 -1.46 0.32
CA SER A 81 -5.67 -0.64 -0.60
C SER A 81 -5.11 0.77 -0.75
N VAL A 82 -4.66 1.41 0.33
CA VAL A 82 -4.03 2.74 0.28
C VAL A 82 -2.71 2.67 -0.49
N ILE A 83 -1.84 1.69 -0.18
CA ILE A 83 -0.55 1.52 -0.87
C ILE A 83 -0.77 1.35 -2.38
N SER A 84 -1.67 0.46 -2.80
CA SER A 84 -2.01 0.25 -4.21
C SER A 84 -2.45 1.56 -4.89
N LYS A 85 -3.36 2.31 -4.28
CA LYS A 85 -3.84 3.59 -4.85
C LYS A 85 -2.74 4.64 -4.95
N VAL A 86 -1.86 4.73 -3.96
CA VAL A 86 -0.74 5.66 -3.98
C VAL A 86 0.25 5.28 -5.07
N LEU A 87 0.61 3.99 -5.18
CA LEU A 87 1.53 3.51 -6.22
C LEU A 87 0.97 3.72 -7.63
N LEU A 88 -0.30 3.39 -7.88
CA LEU A 88 -0.96 3.59 -9.17
C LEU A 88 -1.05 5.07 -9.58
N ALA A 89 -1.12 5.99 -8.61
CA ALA A 89 -1.18 7.43 -8.88
C ALA A 89 0.20 8.07 -9.09
N THR A 90 1.28 7.32 -8.87
CA THR A 90 2.64 7.82 -8.94
C THR A 90 3.40 7.22 -10.12
N ASP A 91 3.99 8.09 -10.95
CA ASP A 91 4.88 7.69 -12.05
C ASP A 91 6.28 7.30 -11.52
N ILE A 92 6.37 6.47 -10.47
CA ILE A 92 7.65 6.19 -9.80
C ILE A 92 8.55 5.37 -10.75
N PRO A 93 9.74 5.88 -11.10
CA PRO A 93 10.75 5.07 -11.76
C PRO A 93 11.31 4.06 -10.76
N THR A 94 11.21 2.80 -11.11
CA THR A 94 11.36 1.68 -10.19
C THR A 94 12.81 1.20 -10.12
N ALA A 95 13.52 1.75 -9.15
CA ALA A 95 14.75 1.21 -8.59
C ALA A 95 14.89 1.72 -7.14
N ASN A 96 13.78 1.67 -6.38
CA ASN A 96 13.67 2.27 -5.06
C ASN A 96 13.66 1.16 -3.99
N PRO A 97 14.48 1.23 -2.92
CA PRO A 97 14.41 0.34 -1.76
C PRO A 97 13.00 0.08 -1.22
N ILE A 98 12.09 1.05 -1.37
CA ILE A 98 10.68 0.94 -0.98
C ILE A 98 9.95 -0.20 -1.72
N ALA A 99 10.25 -0.40 -3.01
CA ALA A 99 9.61 -1.45 -3.82
C ALA A 99 10.02 -2.85 -3.35
N LEU A 100 11.30 -3.04 -3.04
CA LEU A 100 11.82 -4.30 -2.52
C LEU A 100 11.24 -4.61 -1.13
N GLN A 101 11.24 -3.63 -0.22
CA GLN A 101 10.64 -3.80 1.11
C GLN A 101 9.16 -4.15 1.02
N LEU A 102 8.41 -3.49 0.13
CA LEU A 102 7.01 -3.81 -0.07
C LEU A 102 6.84 -5.25 -0.59
N ALA A 103 7.63 -5.67 -1.59
CA ALA A 103 7.60 -7.04 -2.11
C ALA A 103 7.84 -8.09 -1.00
N GLU A 104 8.82 -7.85 -0.12
CA GLU A 104 9.11 -8.70 1.03
C GLU A 104 7.95 -8.79 2.03
N LYS A 105 7.21 -7.69 2.24
CA LYS A 105 6.04 -7.67 3.14
C LYS A 105 4.79 -8.30 2.52
N LEU A 106 4.66 -8.28 1.19
CA LEU A 106 3.53 -8.89 0.49
C LEU A 106 3.65 -10.41 0.40
N TRP A 107 4.89 -10.91 0.32
CA TRP A 107 5.18 -12.32 0.15
C TRP A 107 4.44 -13.26 1.13
N PRO A 108 4.46 -13.03 2.45
CA PRO A 108 3.74 -13.89 3.41
C PRO A 108 2.20 -13.81 3.29
N LEU A 109 1.67 -12.80 2.60
CA LEU A 109 0.23 -12.58 2.46
C LEU A 109 -0.38 -13.37 1.30
N PHE A 110 0.41 -14.10 0.52
CA PHE A 110 -0.08 -14.93 -0.58
C PHE A 110 -0.78 -16.19 -0.09
N ASP A 111 -0.48 -16.65 1.12
CA ASP A 111 -1.16 -17.79 1.76
C ASP A 111 -2.19 -17.33 2.80
N ASN A 112 -2.60 -16.05 2.76
CA ASN A 112 -3.59 -15.52 3.69
C ASN A 112 -4.96 -16.15 3.45
N LYS A 113 -5.61 -16.64 4.52
CA LYS A 113 -6.94 -17.28 4.46
C LYS A 113 -8.05 -16.34 3.99
N ALA A 114 -7.86 -15.03 4.10
CA ALA A 114 -8.80 -14.04 3.60
C ALA A 114 -8.54 -13.80 2.11
N ASN A 115 -9.42 -14.32 1.25
CA ASN A 115 -9.28 -14.23 -0.21
C ASN A 115 -9.09 -12.79 -0.72
N ASP A 116 -9.72 -11.80 -0.08
CA ASP A 116 -9.57 -10.41 -0.47
C ASP A 116 -8.16 -9.86 -0.17
N VAL A 117 -7.58 -10.21 0.98
CA VAL A 117 -6.20 -9.84 1.35
C VAL A 117 -5.20 -10.56 0.43
N GLN A 118 -5.38 -11.85 0.19
CA GLN A 118 -4.55 -12.64 -0.72
C GLN A 118 -4.56 -12.06 -2.13
N LEU A 119 -5.74 -11.80 -2.68
CA LEU A 119 -5.87 -11.29 -4.04
C LEU A 119 -5.27 -9.88 -4.15
N LEU A 120 -5.50 -9.01 -3.16
CA LEU A 120 -4.91 -7.67 -3.14
C LEU A 120 -3.39 -7.70 -3.04
N SER A 121 -2.82 -8.61 -2.24
CA SER A 121 -1.37 -8.71 -2.09
C SER A 121 -0.69 -9.23 -3.36
N ILE A 122 -1.28 -10.22 -4.03
CA ILE A 122 -0.79 -10.75 -5.31
C ILE A 122 -0.82 -9.69 -6.40
N HIS A 123 -1.94 -8.98 -6.56
CA HIS A 123 -2.03 -7.90 -7.56
C HIS A 123 -1.03 -6.79 -7.29
N LEU A 124 -0.92 -6.35 -6.03
CA LEU A 124 0.03 -5.30 -5.65
C LEU A 124 1.48 -5.73 -5.87
N PHE A 125 1.80 -7.00 -5.64
CA PHE A 125 3.12 -7.54 -5.98
C PHE A 125 3.34 -7.54 -7.49
N GLY A 126 2.33 -7.91 -8.29
CA GLY A 126 2.33 -7.76 -9.74
C GLY A 126 2.66 -6.34 -10.17
N ASP A 127 1.94 -5.34 -9.63
CA ASP A 127 2.20 -3.93 -9.90
C ASP A 127 3.66 -3.58 -9.58
N VAL A 128 4.12 -3.87 -8.37
CA VAL A 128 5.50 -3.60 -7.92
C VAL A 128 6.55 -4.26 -8.83
N THR A 129 6.31 -5.50 -9.27
CA THR A 129 7.24 -6.22 -10.16
C THR A 129 7.22 -5.71 -11.59
N GLU A 130 6.07 -5.33 -12.16
CA GLU A 130 6.00 -4.70 -13.48
C GLU A 130 6.77 -3.38 -13.47
N PHE A 131 6.60 -2.61 -12.39
CA PHE A 131 7.39 -1.42 -12.17
C PHE A 131 8.90 -1.79 -12.17
N VAL A 132 9.38 -2.76 -11.37
CA VAL A 132 10.83 -3.11 -11.32
C VAL A 132 11.35 -3.69 -12.65
N VAL A 133 10.54 -4.42 -13.40
CA VAL A 133 10.92 -5.03 -14.68
C VAL A 133 11.22 -3.98 -15.77
N LYS A 134 10.71 -2.75 -15.64
CA LYS A 134 11.05 -1.63 -16.53
C LYS A 134 12.49 -1.11 -16.34
N VAL A 135 13.22 -1.51 -15.28
CA VAL A 135 14.61 -1.11 -15.04
C VAL A 135 15.47 -2.33 -14.66
N GLY A 136 16.25 -2.84 -15.63
CA GLY A 136 17.47 -3.63 -15.38
C GLY A 136 17.34 -4.91 -14.53
N LYS A 137 17.09 -6.05 -15.19
CA LYS A 137 16.95 -7.39 -14.58
C LYS A 137 18.28 -8.00 -14.13
N GLN A 138 18.34 -8.49 -12.88
CA GLN A 138 18.90 -9.82 -12.52
C GLN A 138 18.39 -10.33 -11.15
N PRO A 139 18.43 -9.58 -10.03
CA PRO A 139 18.17 -10.15 -8.69
C PRO A 139 16.70 -10.54 -8.47
N LEU A 140 15.77 -9.69 -8.94
CA LEU A 140 14.34 -9.91 -8.70
C LEU A 140 13.78 -11.09 -9.49
N LYS A 141 14.39 -11.43 -10.64
CA LYS A 141 13.92 -12.53 -11.50
C LYS A 141 14.06 -13.88 -10.79
N THR A 142 15.17 -14.07 -10.06
CA THR A 142 15.41 -15.28 -9.26
C THR A 142 14.41 -15.40 -8.12
N HIS A 143 14.10 -14.30 -7.44
CA HIS A 143 13.09 -14.30 -6.37
C HIS A 143 11.68 -14.53 -6.91
N ILE A 144 11.27 -13.84 -7.99
CA ILE A 144 9.96 -14.07 -8.63
C ILE A 144 9.79 -15.53 -9.06
N HIS A 145 10.84 -16.16 -9.60
CA HIS A 145 10.79 -17.58 -9.99
C HIS A 145 10.62 -18.52 -8.79
N GLN A 146 11.32 -18.29 -7.68
CA GLN A 146 11.12 -19.06 -6.44
C GLN A 146 9.73 -18.83 -5.85
N SER A 147 9.18 -17.65 -6.11
CA SER A 147 7.95 -17.17 -5.51
C SER A 147 6.67 -17.63 -6.23
N LEU A 148 6.67 -17.65 -7.56
CA LEU A 148 5.49 -18.01 -8.34
C LEU A 148 5.40 -19.51 -8.67
N LEU A 149 6.50 -20.27 -8.51
CA LEU A 149 6.51 -21.71 -8.75
C LEU A 149 5.47 -22.45 -7.88
N PRO A 150 5.41 -22.26 -6.55
CA PRO A 150 4.47 -22.98 -5.69
C PRO A 150 3.00 -22.68 -6.02
N LEU A 151 2.69 -21.42 -6.35
CA LEU A 151 1.34 -21.00 -6.75
C LEU A 151 0.89 -21.65 -8.06
N PHE A 152 1.82 -21.83 -9.02
CA PHE A 152 1.54 -22.53 -10.27
C PHE A 152 1.23 -24.02 -10.06
N TYR A 153 1.95 -24.69 -9.15
CA TYR A 153 1.68 -26.10 -8.85
C TYR A 153 0.37 -26.28 -8.08
N HIS A 154 0.02 -25.35 -7.19
CA HIS A 154 -1.24 -25.42 -6.44
C HIS A 154 -2.49 -25.24 -7.32
N LEU A 155 -2.36 -24.53 -8.45
CA LEU A 155 -3.42 -24.34 -9.45
C LEU A 155 -3.61 -25.54 -10.39
N HIS A 156 -2.71 -26.55 -10.35
CA HIS A 156 -2.75 -27.71 -11.24
C HIS A 156 -3.01 -29.05 -10.52
N ASP A 157 -3.23 -29.02 -9.21
CA ASP A 157 -3.55 -30.17 -8.36
C ASP A 157 -5.07 -30.29 -8.03
N GLU A 158 -5.95 -29.77 -8.90
CA GLU A 158 -7.38 -30.12 -8.95
C GLU A 158 -7.71 -30.96 -10.20
#